data_AF-A0A117SI12-F1
#
_entry.id   AF-A0A117SI12-F1
#
_cell.length_a   1.000
_cell.length_b   1.000
_cell.length_c   1.000
_cell.angle_alpha   90.00
_cell.angle_beta   90.00
_cell.angle_gamma   90.00
#
_symmetry.space_group_name_H-M   'P 1'
#
loop_
_entity.id
_entity.type
_entity.pdbx_description
1 polymer ?
#
loop_
_entity_poly.entity_id
_entity_poly.type
_entity_poly.pdbx_seq_one_letter_code
_entity_poly.pdbx_strand_id
1 'polypeptide(L)' 'MNGQIRKDIYAGVTVDIVLKADQRTGKLTRGVVKDILTNSPTHPRGIKVRLTDGQVGRVQAIIKFSS' A
#
# COMPACT_ATOMS: atom_id res chain seq x y z
N MET A 1 3.34 -10.25 2.46
CA MET A 1 4.47 -9.45 1.93
C MET A 1 4.38 -8.04 2.53
N ASN A 2 5.51 -7.40 2.84
CA ASN A 2 5.60 -6.19 3.68
C ASN A 2 5.41 -4.84 2.94
N GLY A 3 5.06 -4.87 1.66
CA GLY A 3 4.76 -3.66 0.89
C GLY A 3 5.95 -2.78 0.48
N GLN A 4 7.20 -3.21 0.71
CA GLN A 4 8.41 -2.42 0.44
C GLN A 4 8.93 -2.54 -1.00
N ILE A 5 8.51 -3.57 -1.74
CA ILE A 5 8.99 -3.88 -3.09
C ILE A 5 7.91 -3.54 -4.10
N ARG A 6 8.22 -2.65 -5.05
CA ARG A 6 7.27 -2.17 -6.07
C ARG A 6 6.73 -3.29 -6.96
N LYS A 7 7.57 -4.27 -7.31
CA LYS A 7 7.18 -5.39 -8.19
C LYS A 7 6.04 -6.25 -7.62
N ASP A 8 5.87 -6.25 -6.30
CA ASP A 8 4.85 -7.06 -5.62
C ASP A 8 3.49 -6.32 -5.55
N ILE A 9 3.44 -5.06 -5.99
CA ILE A 9 2.26 -4.19 -5.91
C ILE A 9 1.85 -3.78 -7.32
N TYR A 10 0.59 -4.02 -7.66
CA TYR A 10 -0.01 -3.70 -8.95
C TYR A 10 -1.45 -3.23 -8.74
N ALA A 11 -2.01 -2.50 -9.72
CA ALA A 11 -3.40 -2.08 -9.66
C ALA A 11 -4.33 -3.29 -9.53
N GLY A 12 -5.35 -3.21 -8.67
CA GLY A 12 -6.25 -4.32 -8.37
C GLY A 12 -5.83 -5.20 -7.18
N VAL A 13 -4.60 -5.07 -6.66
CA VAL A 13 -4.18 -5.83 -5.47
C VAL A 13 -4.77 -5.23 -4.19
N THR A 14 -5.21 -6.09 -3.28
CA THR A 14 -5.69 -5.68 -1.95
C THR A 14 -4.50 -5.46 -1.01
N VAL A 15 -4.48 -4.31 -0.35
CA VAL A 15 -3.39 -3.90 0.56
C VAL A 15 -3.95 -3.26 1.82
N ASP A 16 -3.14 -3.31 2.88
CA ASP A 16 -3.30 -2.44 4.03
C ASP A 16 -2.27 -1.31 3.92
N ILE A 17 -2.74 -0.07 3.97
CA ILE A 17 -1.91 1.15 3.93
C ILE A 17 -1.99 1.90 5.26
N VAL A 18 -0.93 2.63 5.59
CA VAL A 18 -0.99 3.69 6.60
C VAL A 18 -1.18 5.04 5.91
N LEU A 19 -2.24 5.76 6.31
CA LEU A 19 -2.51 7.12 5.85
C LEU A 19 -1.60 8.11 6.58
N LYS A 20 -1.40 9.31 6.01
CA LYS A 20 -0.58 10.34 6.67
C LYS A 20 -1.12 10.69 8.07
N ALA A 21 -2.45 10.82 8.21
CA ALA A 21 -3.10 11.10 9.48
C ALA A 21 -2.89 9.99 10.53
N ASP A 22 -2.74 8.75 10.07
CA ASP A 22 -2.61 7.57 10.91
C ASP A 22 -1.15 7.16 11.17
N GLN A 23 -0.15 7.90 10.67
CA GLN A 23 1.27 7.56 10.89
C GLN A 23 1.66 7.54 12.37
N ARG A 24 1.00 8.34 13.21
CA ARG A 24 1.25 8.38 14.67
C ARG A 24 0.56 7.23 15.41
N THR A 25 -0.61 6.81 14.93
CA THR A 25 -1.43 5.79 15.58
C THR A 25 -1.11 4.38 15.08
N GLY A 26 -0.53 4.26 13.88
CA GLY A 26 -0.30 2.98 13.21
C GLY A 26 -1.58 2.38 12.63
N LYS A 27 -2.71 3.09 12.65
CA LYS A 27 -3.96 2.58 12.10
C LYS A 27 -3.80 2.29 10.61
N LEU A 28 -4.22 1.09 10.22
CA LEU A 28 -4.18 0.64 8.83
C LEU A 28 -5.56 0.77 8.19
N THR A 29 -5.55 1.12 6.92
CA THR A 29 -6.73 1.17 6.06
C THR A 29 -6.57 0.14 4.96
N ARG A 30 -7.55 -0.77 4.86
CA ARG A 30 -7.60 -1.76 3.79
C ARG A 30 -8.23 -1.15 2.54
N GLY A 31 -7.68 -1.45 1.37
CA GLY A 31 -8.34 -1.17 0.10
C GLY A 31 -7.63 -1.78 -1.09
N VAL A 32 -8.14 -1.45 -2.27
CA VAL A 32 -7.62 -1.94 -3.56
C VAL A 32 -6.76 -0.86 -4.20
N VAL A 33 -5.56 -1.23 -4.66
CA VAL A 33 -4.65 -0.27 -5.32
C VAL A 33 -5.23 0.19 -6.67
N LYS A 34 -5.24 1.51 -6.88
CA LYS A 34 -5.50 2.16 -8.16
C LYS A 34 -4.22 2.57 -8.86
N ASP A 35 -3.43 3.43 -8.20
CA ASP A 35 -2.19 4.00 -8.77
C ASP A 35 -0.99 3.74 -7.87
N ILE A 36 0.19 3.50 -8.47
CA ILE A 36 1.46 3.37 -7.75
C ILE A 36 2.25 4.66 -7.88
N LEU A 37 2.51 5.32 -6.75
CA LEU A 37 3.08 6.68 -6.69
C LEU A 37 4.57 6.71 -6.32
N THR A 38 5.23 5.57 -6.10
CA THR A 38 6.68 5.50 -5.77
C THR A 38 7.46 4.96 -6.95
N ASN A 39 8.27 5.77 -7.62
CA ASN A 39 9.01 5.34 -8.82
C ASN A 39 10.15 4.35 -8.52
N SER A 40 10.78 4.44 -7.35
CA SER A 40 11.87 3.53 -6.97
C SER A 40 11.40 2.08 -6.85
N PRO A 41 12.25 1.08 -7.19
CA PRO A 41 11.91 -0.33 -7.07
C PRO A 41 11.61 -0.78 -5.64
N THR A 42 12.22 -0.12 -4.64
CA THR A 42 12.03 -0.40 -3.23
C THR A 42 11.90 0.89 -2.42
N HIS A 43 11.24 0.83 -1.27
CA HIS A 43 11.18 1.94 -0.33
C HIS A 43 11.05 1.45 1.11
N PRO A 44 11.87 1.95 2.07
CA PRO A 44 11.95 1.41 3.43
C PRO A 44 10.64 1.53 4.20
N ARG A 45 9.84 2.57 3.93
CA ARG A 45 8.54 2.79 4.59
C ARG A 45 7.36 2.20 3.83
N GLY A 46 7.62 1.38 2.82
CA GLY A 46 6.59 0.88 1.90
C GLY A 46 6.38 1.75 0.67
N ILE A 47 5.80 1.14 -0.36
CA ILE A 47 5.45 1.79 -1.62
C ILE A 47 4.22 2.68 -1.39
N LYS A 48 4.29 3.92 -1.88
CA LYS A 48 3.16 4.85 -1.85
C LYS A 48 2.18 4.50 -2.96
N VAL A 49 0.90 4.39 -2.62
CA VAL A 49 -0.18 4.07 -3.55
C VAL A 49 -1.37 5.00 -3.35
N ARG A 50 -2.23 5.08 -4.37
CA ARG A 50 -3.60 5.56 -4.27
C ARG A 50 -4.54 4.37 -4.31
N LEU A 51 -5.52 4.31 -3.41
CA LEU A 51 -6.58 3.32 -3.42
C LEU A 51 -7.71 3.72 -4.40
N THR A 52 -8.57 2.78 -4.75
CA THR A 52 -9.71 3.01 -5.66
C THR A 52 -10.70 4.07 -5.15
N ASP A 53 -10.81 4.22 -3.83
CA ASP A 53 -11.61 5.26 -3.16
C ASP A 53 -10.93 6.64 -3.08
N GLY A 54 -9.72 6.77 -3.63
CA GLY A 54 -8.95 8.02 -3.66
C GLY A 54 -8.00 8.22 -2.48
N GLN A 55 -8.04 7.37 -1.45
CA GLN A 55 -7.14 7.49 -0.30
C GLN A 55 -5.68 7.24 -0.69
N VAL A 56 -4.75 7.93 -0.04
CA VAL A 56 -3.31 7.85 -0.36
C VAL A 56 -2.51 7.53 0.89
N GLY A 57 -1.69 6.48 0.80
CA GLY A 57 -0.85 6.04 1.92
C GLY A 57 0.31 5.17 1.48
N ARG A 58 1.02 4.62 2.48
CA ARG A 58 2.16 3.72 2.29
C ARG A 58 1.74 2.29 2.61
N VAL A 59 1.95 1.37 1.68
CA VAL A 59 1.63 -0.06 1.88
C VAL A 59 2.44 -0.63 3.05
N GLN A 60 1.75 -1.26 3.99
CA GLN A 60 2.34 -1.99 5.12
C GLN A 60 2.18 -3.50 4.94
N ALA A 61 1.09 -3.95 4.31
CA ALA A 61 0.86 -5.36 4.01
C ALA A 61 0.16 -5.55 2.66
N ILE A 62 0.53 -6.61 1.96
CA ILE A 62 -0.17 -7.11 0.77
C ILE A 62 -1.03 -8.30 1.18
N ILE A 63 -2.33 -8.22 0.94
CA ILE A 63 -3.30 -9.24 1.32
C ILE A 63 -3.40 -10.25 0.19
N LYS A 64 -2.88 -11.45 0.42
CA LYS A 64 -3.06 -12.59 -0.48
C LYS A 64 -4.26 -13.39 -0.02
N PHE A 65 -5.12 -13.77 -0.95
CA PHE A 65 -6.06 -14.86 -0.71
C PHE A 65 -5.30 -16.16 -0.93
N SER A 66 -5.24 -17.03 0.08
CA SER A 66 -4.80 -18.41 -0.13
C SER A 66 -5.93 -19.15 -0.82
N SER A 67 -5.68 -19.68 -2.01
CA SER A 67 -6.41 -20.82 -2.55
C SER A 67 -5.76 -22.11 -2.05
#